data_AF-A0A929M7V8-F1
#
_entry.id   AF-A0A929M7V8-F1
#
_cell.length_a   1.000
_cell.length_b   1.000
_cell.length_c   1.000
_cell.angle_alpha   90.00
_cell.angle_beta   90.00
_cell.angle_gamma   90.00
#
_symmetry.space_group_name_H-M   'P 1'
#
loop_
_entity.id
_entity.type
_entity.pdbx_description
1 polymer ?
#
loop_
_entity_poly.entity_id
_entity_poly.type
_entity_poly.pdbx_seq_one_letter_code
_entity_poly.pdbx_strand_id
1 'polypeptide(L)'
;THEGDDQDNTFTYEGNKIDAKGGVDTLIFTENIDLSRVADLNDKLKSFETLQLGSKSTQAVSIGLDAKSVLDIIDAQVTDGGLKSINTVLKIKGDNNDKVALDGKGTIFAQATDSEVAALNLKHSALGDTHNQVAVDGSGHAVNQVYKGVYGSGASAQTFFIEIDKDVSVINLVH
;
A
#
# COMPACT_ATOMS: atom_id res chain seq x y z
N THR A 1 18.70 -0.99 -13.65
CA THR A 1 17.49 -0.27 -13.21
C THR A 1 16.43 -0.48 -14.25
N HIS A 2 15.25 -0.92 -13.85
CA HIS A 2 14.06 -0.89 -14.69
C HIS A 2 13.38 0.45 -14.46
N GLU A 3 12.94 1.09 -15.53
CA GLU A 3 12.23 2.36 -15.47
C GLU A 3 10.88 2.19 -16.15
N GLY A 4 9.85 2.77 -15.56
CA GLY A 4 8.53 2.93 -16.17
C GLY A 4 8.42 4.18 -17.02
N ASP A 5 7.18 4.54 -17.34
CA ASP A 5 6.81 5.74 -18.09
C ASP A 5 5.62 6.45 -17.43
N ASP A 6 4.85 7.27 -18.15
CA ASP A 6 3.65 7.94 -17.61
C ASP A 6 2.37 7.07 -17.79
N GLN A 7 2.52 5.77 -18.06
CA GLN A 7 1.42 4.81 -18.22
C GLN A 7 1.44 3.77 -17.10
N ASP A 8 0.33 3.04 -16.95
CA ASP A 8 0.24 1.92 -16.04
C ASP A 8 1.23 0.82 -16.44
N ASN A 9 2.21 0.54 -15.58
CA ASN A 9 3.23 -0.47 -15.80
C ASN A 9 3.08 -1.64 -14.82
N THR A 10 3.71 -2.76 -15.18
CA THR A 10 3.76 -3.95 -14.33
C THR A 10 5.18 -4.51 -14.32
N PHE A 11 5.71 -4.73 -13.12
CA PHE A 11 7.05 -5.23 -12.90
C PHE A 11 7.01 -6.46 -12.01
N THR A 12 7.91 -7.42 -12.27
CA THR A 12 8.17 -8.53 -11.34
C THR A 12 9.42 -8.20 -10.54
N TYR A 13 9.34 -8.31 -9.21
CA TYR A 13 10.47 -8.04 -8.35
C TYR A 13 11.47 -9.20 -8.37
N GLU A 14 12.64 -8.94 -8.95
CA GLU A 14 13.77 -9.90 -9.04
C GLU A 14 15.02 -9.37 -8.30
N GLY A 15 14.83 -8.48 -7.32
CA GLY A 15 15.93 -7.86 -6.56
C GLY A 15 16.58 -6.66 -7.25
N ASN A 16 16.15 -6.31 -8.46
CA ASN A 16 16.64 -5.15 -9.21
C ASN A 16 16.03 -3.83 -8.73
N LYS A 17 16.73 -2.73 -8.99
CA LYS A 17 16.17 -1.37 -8.80
C LYS A 17 15.07 -1.10 -9.83
N ILE A 18 13.95 -0.55 -9.39
CA ILE A 18 12.79 -0.19 -10.21
C ILE A 18 12.31 1.21 -9.81
N ASP A 19 12.13 2.07 -10.81
CA ASP A 19 11.49 3.37 -10.67
C ASP A 19 10.31 3.40 -11.65
N ALA A 20 9.10 3.23 -11.13
CA ALA A 20 7.91 3.01 -11.96
C ALA A 20 7.38 4.29 -12.63
N LYS A 21 7.86 5.47 -12.18
CA LYS A 21 7.49 6.78 -12.72
C LYS A 21 6.04 7.16 -12.41
N GLY A 22 5.18 7.35 -13.41
CA GLY A 22 3.84 7.87 -13.23
C GLY A 22 2.80 6.94 -13.86
N GLY A 23 1.61 6.89 -13.28
CA GLY A 23 0.57 5.96 -13.70
C GLY A 23 0.01 5.23 -12.50
N VAL A 24 -0.63 4.08 -12.76
CA VAL A 24 -1.03 3.13 -11.72
C VAL A 24 -0.20 1.87 -11.88
N ASP A 25 0.90 1.82 -11.14
CA ASP A 25 1.93 0.81 -11.30
C ASP A 25 1.77 -0.36 -10.35
N THR A 26 2.07 -1.56 -10.88
CA THR A 26 1.99 -2.82 -10.14
C THR A 26 3.36 -3.46 -9.99
N LEU A 27 3.76 -3.76 -8.75
CA LEU A 27 4.93 -4.58 -8.43
C LEU A 27 4.49 -5.98 -7.96
N ILE A 28 4.89 -7.01 -8.70
CA ILE A 28 4.59 -8.41 -8.42
C ILE A 28 5.73 -9.03 -7.61
N PHE A 29 5.40 -9.61 -6.46
CA PHE A 29 6.30 -10.44 -5.67
C PHE A 29 5.99 -11.92 -5.89
N THR A 30 6.98 -12.67 -6.36
CA THR A 30 6.89 -14.13 -6.54
C THR A 30 7.58 -14.92 -5.42
N GLU A 31 8.28 -14.22 -4.53
CA GLU A 31 8.97 -14.82 -3.39
C GLU A 31 8.66 -14.03 -2.11
N ASN A 32 8.78 -14.70 -0.96
CA ASN A 32 8.62 -14.07 0.34
C ASN A 32 9.68 -12.98 0.54
N ILE A 33 9.26 -11.82 1.04
CA ILE A 33 10.17 -10.72 1.30
C ILE A 33 9.74 -9.92 2.53
N ASP A 34 10.72 -9.40 3.25
CA ASP A 34 10.50 -8.41 4.29
C ASP A 34 11.13 -7.09 3.84
N LEU A 35 10.29 -6.17 3.34
CA LEU A 35 10.76 -4.87 2.85
C LEU A 35 11.26 -3.97 3.97
N SER A 36 10.80 -4.16 5.22
CA SER A 36 11.30 -3.40 6.38
C SER A 36 12.80 -3.66 6.64
N ARG A 37 13.32 -4.80 6.16
CA ARG A 37 14.72 -5.21 6.31
C ARG A 37 15.58 -4.90 5.08
N VAL A 38 15.00 -4.34 4.02
CA VAL A 38 15.73 -3.96 2.83
C VAL A 38 16.42 -2.63 3.07
N ALA A 39 17.75 -2.66 3.22
CA ALA A 39 18.56 -1.45 3.32
C ALA A 39 18.38 -0.57 2.07
N ASP A 40 18.30 0.75 2.28
CA ASP A 40 18.15 1.77 1.23
C ASP A 40 17.00 1.46 0.27
N LEU A 41 15.85 1.03 0.81
CA LEU A 41 14.68 0.64 0.02
C LEU A 41 14.19 1.76 -0.91
N ASN A 42 14.18 3.00 -0.42
CA ASN A 42 13.84 4.19 -1.20
C ASN A 42 14.77 4.43 -2.41
N ASP A 43 15.96 3.84 -2.46
CA ASP A 43 16.86 3.90 -3.62
C ASP A 43 16.69 2.71 -4.57
N LYS A 44 15.79 1.78 -4.23
CA LYS A 44 15.56 0.52 -4.94
C LYS A 44 14.18 0.43 -5.56
N LEU A 45 13.14 0.88 -4.88
CA LEU A 45 11.75 0.80 -5.35
C LEU A 45 11.08 2.14 -5.16
N LYS A 46 10.40 2.65 -6.20
CA LYS A 46 9.75 3.97 -6.20
C LYS A 46 8.47 3.96 -7.04
N SER A 47 7.50 4.75 -6.59
CA SER A 47 6.28 5.13 -7.32
C SER A 47 5.31 3.98 -7.61
N PHE A 48 4.94 3.18 -6.60
CA PHE A 48 3.98 2.11 -6.78
C PHE A 48 2.64 2.35 -6.08
N GLU A 49 1.56 2.04 -6.78
CA GLU A 49 0.20 2.06 -6.25
C GLU A 49 -0.23 0.67 -5.79
N THR A 50 0.24 -0.38 -6.47
CA THR A 50 -0.20 -1.76 -6.24
C THR A 50 0.96 -2.71 -6.00
N LEU A 51 0.87 -3.52 -4.94
CA LEU A 51 1.67 -4.72 -4.75
C LEU A 51 0.82 -5.95 -5.04
N GLN A 52 1.30 -6.87 -5.86
CA GLN A 52 0.65 -8.15 -6.14
C GLN A 52 1.46 -9.28 -5.51
N LEU A 53 0.80 -10.10 -4.69
CA LEU A 53 1.37 -11.28 -4.07
C LEU A 53 1.08 -12.51 -4.95
N GLY A 54 2.14 -13.18 -5.37
CA GLY A 54 2.06 -14.33 -6.26
C GLY A 54 1.68 -13.99 -7.71
N SER A 55 1.98 -14.91 -8.61
CA SER A 55 1.58 -14.85 -10.04
C SER A 55 0.48 -15.87 -10.38
N LYS A 56 0.14 -16.73 -9.42
CA LYS A 56 -0.79 -17.85 -9.55
C LYS A 56 -1.48 -18.06 -8.21
N SER A 57 -2.74 -18.48 -8.24
CA SER A 57 -3.57 -18.63 -7.04
C SER A 57 -3.20 -19.80 -6.10
N THR A 58 -2.12 -20.51 -6.39
CA THR A 58 -1.60 -21.62 -5.56
C THR A 58 -0.28 -21.27 -4.93
N GLN A 59 0.27 -20.10 -5.25
CA GLN A 59 1.54 -19.62 -4.74
C GLN A 59 1.27 -18.86 -3.45
N ALA A 60 1.93 -19.26 -2.36
CA ALA A 60 1.87 -18.52 -1.10
C ALA A 60 3.05 -17.54 -1.04
N VAL A 61 2.76 -16.25 -1.00
CA VAL A 61 3.74 -15.18 -0.85
C VAL A 61 3.45 -14.37 0.42
N SER A 62 4.50 -14.08 1.18
CA SER A 62 4.45 -13.27 2.38
C SER A 62 5.27 -12.00 2.19
N ILE A 63 4.67 -10.84 2.48
CA ILE A 63 5.36 -9.55 2.49
C ILE A 63 5.37 -8.94 3.90
N GLY A 64 6.54 -8.50 4.35
CA GLY A 64 6.73 -7.71 5.57
C GLY A 64 6.85 -6.22 5.25
N LEU A 65 6.12 -5.39 5.98
CA LEU A 65 6.08 -3.93 5.83
C LEU A 65 6.13 -3.26 7.20
N ASP A 66 6.89 -2.17 7.30
CA ASP A 66 6.78 -1.16 8.35
C ASP A 66 6.30 0.16 7.75
N ALA A 67 6.03 1.17 8.58
CA ALA A 67 5.52 2.45 8.07
C ALA A 67 6.52 3.16 7.15
N LYS A 68 7.83 2.97 7.38
CA LYS A 68 8.87 3.59 6.54
C LYS A 68 8.90 2.93 5.16
N SER A 69 8.91 1.60 5.09
CA SER A 69 8.97 0.89 3.80
C SER A 69 7.76 1.16 2.93
N VAL A 70 6.59 1.38 3.51
CA VAL A 70 5.41 1.83 2.74
C VAL A 70 5.67 3.21 2.13
N LEU A 71 6.11 4.19 2.92
CA LEU A 71 6.41 5.54 2.41
C LEU A 71 7.57 5.56 1.41
N ASP A 72 8.52 4.63 1.51
CA ASP A 72 9.66 4.54 0.60
C ASP A 72 9.25 4.10 -0.81
N ILE A 73 8.20 3.28 -0.95
CA ILE A 73 7.83 2.65 -2.23
C ILE A 73 6.63 3.28 -2.92
N ILE A 74 5.69 3.87 -2.18
CA ILE A 74 4.46 4.42 -2.75
C ILE A 74 4.74 5.67 -3.58
N ASP A 75 3.89 5.98 -4.57
CA ASP A 75 3.90 7.32 -5.17
C ASP A 75 3.44 8.35 -4.13
N ALA A 76 4.42 8.95 -3.46
CA ALA A 76 4.21 9.79 -2.30
C ALA A 76 3.90 11.23 -2.72
N GLN A 77 2.66 11.48 -3.16
CA GLN A 77 2.13 12.83 -3.32
C GLN A 77 1.24 13.21 -2.13
N VAL A 78 1.62 14.21 -1.33
CA VAL A 78 0.78 14.70 -0.23
C VAL A 78 -0.27 15.66 -0.77
N THR A 79 -1.55 15.36 -0.54
CA THR A 79 -2.68 16.24 -0.92
C THR A 79 -3.46 16.71 0.30
N ASP A 80 -3.84 17.98 0.29
CA ASP A 80 -4.60 18.64 1.35
C ASP A 80 -6.00 19.00 0.82
N GLY A 81 -6.91 18.02 0.87
CA GLY A 81 -8.28 18.08 0.35
C GLY A 81 -9.31 17.65 1.38
N GLY A 82 -9.11 18.02 2.65
CA GLY A 82 -9.93 17.63 3.80
C GLY A 82 -9.20 16.65 4.74
N LEU A 83 -8.57 15.62 4.18
CA LEU A 83 -7.66 14.73 4.91
C LEU A 83 -6.23 14.92 4.39
N LYS A 84 -5.36 15.50 5.22
CA LYS A 84 -3.93 15.60 4.91
C LYS A 84 -3.28 14.23 5.06
N SER A 85 -3.02 13.58 3.93
CA SER A 85 -2.41 12.26 3.84
C SER A 85 -1.61 12.16 2.54
N ILE A 86 -0.79 11.12 2.42
CA ILE A 86 -0.39 10.62 1.11
C ILE A 86 -1.67 10.37 0.30
N ASN A 87 -1.67 10.82 -0.95
CA ASN A 87 -2.79 10.69 -1.87
C ASN A 87 -2.97 9.22 -2.27
N THR A 88 -1.87 8.53 -2.55
CA THR A 88 -1.91 7.13 -2.95
C THR A 88 -2.32 6.23 -1.79
N VAL A 89 -3.35 5.40 -2.04
CA VAL A 89 -3.71 4.27 -1.20
C VAL A 89 -2.96 3.06 -1.72
N LEU A 90 -2.01 2.53 -0.95
CA LEU A 90 -1.28 1.35 -1.39
C LEU A 90 -2.21 0.14 -1.41
N LYS A 91 -2.44 -0.43 -2.59
CA LYS A 91 -3.27 -1.63 -2.76
C LYS A 91 -2.40 -2.88 -2.71
N ILE A 92 -2.75 -3.84 -1.87
CA ILE A 92 -2.08 -5.14 -1.81
C ILE A 92 -3.06 -6.21 -2.24
N LYS A 93 -2.80 -6.77 -3.43
CA LYS A 93 -3.60 -7.82 -4.04
C LYS A 93 -3.00 -9.19 -3.78
N GLY A 94 -3.84 -10.17 -3.52
CA GLY A 94 -3.42 -11.54 -3.22
C GLY A 94 -4.62 -12.43 -2.92
N ASP A 95 -4.33 -13.67 -2.52
CA ASP A 95 -5.35 -14.65 -2.14
C ASP A 95 -5.18 -15.16 -0.70
N ASN A 96 -5.96 -16.19 -0.35
CA ASN A 96 -6.00 -16.75 1.00
C ASN A 96 -4.77 -17.58 1.40
N ASN A 97 -3.83 -17.81 0.47
CA ASN A 97 -2.53 -18.39 0.77
C ASN A 97 -1.49 -17.32 1.12
N ASP A 98 -1.75 -16.06 0.78
CA ASP A 98 -0.84 -14.95 0.95
C ASP A 98 -0.93 -14.31 2.34
N LYS A 99 0.15 -13.63 2.72
CA LYS A 99 0.25 -12.94 4.01
C LYS A 99 0.85 -11.56 3.86
N VAL A 100 0.26 -10.62 4.59
CA VAL A 100 0.85 -9.30 4.84
C VAL A 100 1.17 -9.19 6.32
N ALA A 101 2.43 -9.00 6.64
CA ALA A 101 2.90 -8.75 8.00
C ALA A 101 3.18 -7.25 8.16
N LEU A 102 2.39 -6.57 9.00
CA LEU A 102 2.56 -5.16 9.31
C LEU A 102 3.29 -5.01 10.64
N ASP A 103 4.46 -4.36 10.65
CA ASP A 103 5.20 -4.07 11.89
C ASP A 103 4.52 -2.95 12.69
N GLY A 104 4.26 -3.22 13.96
CA GLY A 104 3.46 -2.34 14.80
C GLY A 104 1.97 -2.38 14.43
N LYS A 105 1.43 -3.53 14.02
CA LYS A 105 -0.02 -3.72 13.89
C LYS A 105 -0.71 -3.45 15.24
N GLY A 106 -1.71 -2.56 15.23
CA GLY A 106 -2.43 -2.12 16.43
C GLY A 106 -1.82 -0.91 17.13
N THR A 107 -0.63 -0.45 16.72
CA THR A 107 0.01 0.77 17.26
C THR A 107 0.31 1.78 16.15
N ILE A 108 1.08 1.38 15.15
CA ILE A 108 1.47 2.18 13.98
C ILE A 108 0.43 2.02 12.88
N PHE A 109 0.01 0.77 12.62
CA PHE A 109 -1.06 0.45 11.70
C PHE A 109 -2.34 0.16 12.48
N ALA A 110 -3.30 1.07 12.40
CA ALA A 110 -4.64 0.88 12.95
C ALA A 110 -5.61 0.53 11.82
N GLN A 111 -6.55 -0.38 12.07
CA GLN A 111 -7.63 -0.61 11.11
C GLN A 111 -8.43 0.69 10.94
N ALA A 112 -8.65 1.10 9.70
CA ALA A 112 -9.39 2.32 9.41
C ALA A 112 -10.86 2.14 9.78
N THR A 113 -11.45 3.18 10.38
CA THR A 113 -12.89 3.23 10.65
C THR A 113 -13.67 3.58 9.40
N ASP A 114 -14.96 3.23 9.35
CA ASP A 114 -15.84 3.58 8.23
C ASP A 114 -15.90 5.10 7.98
N SER A 115 -15.81 5.91 9.05
CA SER A 115 -15.75 7.37 8.95
C SER A 115 -14.46 7.87 8.30
N GLU A 116 -13.33 7.23 8.59
CA GLU A 116 -12.06 7.56 7.94
C GLU A 116 -12.05 7.14 6.47
N VAL A 117 -12.59 5.95 6.16
CA VAL A 117 -12.76 5.50 4.77
C VAL A 117 -13.70 6.42 4.00
N ALA A 118 -14.81 6.85 4.60
CA ALA A 118 -15.73 7.81 3.98
C ALA A 118 -15.06 9.18 3.71
N ALA A 119 -14.27 9.68 4.66
CA ALA A 119 -13.52 10.93 4.49
C ALA A 119 -12.44 10.81 3.40
N LEU A 120 -11.74 9.67 3.34
CA LEU A 120 -10.76 9.34 2.30
C LEU A 120 -11.43 9.30 0.91
N ASN A 121 -12.54 8.57 0.78
CA ASN A 121 -13.29 8.49 -0.47
C ASN A 121 -13.87 9.84 -0.90
N LEU A 122 -14.37 10.65 0.04
CA LEU A 122 -14.85 12.00 -0.25
C LEU A 122 -13.73 12.89 -0.83
N LYS A 123 -12.53 12.84 -0.20
CA LYS A 123 -11.34 13.52 -0.70
C LYS A 123 -11.01 13.09 -2.13
N HIS A 124 -10.92 11.79 -2.39
CA HIS A 124 -10.57 11.27 -3.72
C HIS A 124 -11.66 11.55 -4.77
N SER A 125 -12.94 11.51 -4.38
CA SER A 125 -14.05 11.88 -5.26
C SER A 125 -14.01 13.36 -5.66
N ALA A 126 -13.61 14.26 -4.76
CA ALA A 126 -13.46 15.68 -5.08
C ALA A 126 -12.30 15.94 -6.06
N LEU A 127 -11.28 15.08 -6.06
CA LEU A 127 -10.13 15.14 -6.96
C LEU A 127 -10.38 14.42 -8.30
N GLY A 128 -11.46 13.66 -8.44
CA GLY A 128 -11.69 12.79 -9.59
C GLY A 128 -10.76 11.56 -9.62
N ASP A 129 -10.11 11.25 -8.51
CA ASP A 129 -9.13 10.18 -8.36
C ASP A 129 -9.83 8.88 -7.94
N THR A 130 -10.37 8.16 -8.91
CA THR A 130 -11.12 6.93 -8.63
C THR A 130 -10.24 5.75 -8.25
N HIS A 131 -8.95 5.77 -8.62
CA HIS A 131 -8.02 4.69 -8.27
C HIS A 131 -7.82 4.60 -6.75
N ASN A 132 -7.60 5.75 -6.11
CA ASN A 132 -7.35 5.81 -4.67
C ASN A 132 -8.62 5.72 -3.81
N GLN A 133 -9.79 5.51 -4.41
CA GLN A 133 -11.00 5.19 -3.65
C GLN A 133 -10.96 3.74 -3.15
N VAL A 134 -11.49 3.56 -1.95
CA VAL A 134 -11.74 2.26 -1.33
C VAL A 134 -13.16 1.82 -1.67
N ALA A 135 -13.31 0.60 -2.16
CA ALA A 135 -14.63 0.02 -2.38
C ALA A 135 -15.35 -0.23 -1.04
N VAL A 136 -16.60 0.22 -0.94
CA VAL A 136 -17.46 0.03 0.23
C VAL A 136 -18.74 -0.72 -0.13
N ASP A 137 -19.29 -1.48 0.81
CA ASP A 137 -20.56 -2.16 0.65
C ASP A 137 -21.77 -1.23 0.91
N GLY A 138 -22.99 -1.78 0.84
CA GLY A 138 -24.23 -1.01 1.05
C GLY A 138 -24.39 -0.42 2.45
N SER A 139 -23.57 -0.82 3.43
CA SER A 139 -23.52 -0.26 4.78
C SER A 139 -22.45 0.82 4.94
N GLY A 140 -21.60 1.03 3.93
CA GLY A 140 -20.47 1.93 3.97
C GLY A 140 -19.20 1.31 4.55
N HIS A 141 -19.21 0.00 4.84
CA HIS A 141 -18.03 -0.71 5.30
C HIS A 141 -17.11 -1.05 4.14
N ALA A 142 -15.79 -0.95 4.34
CA ALA A 142 -14.83 -1.34 3.32
C ALA A 142 -14.96 -2.82 2.95
N VAL A 143 -14.98 -3.13 1.65
CA VAL A 143 -15.04 -4.51 1.15
C VAL A 143 -13.73 -5.25 1.47
N ASN A 144 -12.62 -4.52 1.39
CA ASN A 144 -11.27 -4.97 1.68
C ASN A 144 -10.79 -4.51 3.06
N GLN A 145 -9.70 -5.09 3.55
CA GLN A 145 -9.12 -4.70 4.83
C GLN A 145 -8.33 -3.39 4.66
N VAL A 146 -8.79 -2.31 5.30
CA VAL A 146 -8.11 -1.01 5.22
C VAL A 146 -7.39 -0.70 6.52
N TYR A 147 -6.11 -0.35 6.42
CA TYR A 147 -5.28 0.09 7.54
C TYR A 147 -4.81 1.53 7.30
N LYS A 148 -4.91 2.35 8.34
CA LYS A 148 -4.30 3.67 8.43
C LYS A 148 -2.94 3.54 9.11
N GLY A 149 -1.89 4.02 8.45
CA GLY A 149 -0.55 4.14 9.01
C GLY A 149 -0.20 5.60 9.32
N VAL A 150 0.62 5.81 10.35
CA VAL A 150 1.21 7.11 10.67
C VAL A 150 2.71 6.94 10.86
N TYR A 151 3.50 7.72 10.12
CA TYR A 151 4.95 7.76 10.26
C TYR A 151 5.43 9.10 10.80
N GLY A 152 6.32 9.08 11.80
CA GLY A 152 6.79 10.27 12.50
C GLY A 152 5.85 10.74 13.61
N SER A 153 6.04 11.98 14.07
CA SER A 153 5.31 12.53 15.22
C SER A 153 5.05 14.03 15.06
N GLY A 154 4.01 14.53 15.73
CA GLY A 154 3.67 15.96 15.74
C GLY A 154 3.22 16.47 14.37
N ALA A 155 3.49 17.74 14.07
CA ALA A 155 3.02 18.40 12.85
C ALA A 155 3.63 17.85 11.54
N SER A 156 4.73 17.10 11.63
CA SER A 156 5.40 16.46 10.49
C SER A 156 5.01 15.00 10.29
N ALA A 157 4.08 14.47 11.09
CA ALA A 157 3.61 13.10 10.92
C ALA A 157 2.93 12.94 9.55
N GLN A 158 3.26 11.86 8.85
CA GLN A 158 2.68 11.52 7.57
C GLN A 158 1.66 10.40 7.75
N THR A 159 0.43 10.67 7.36
CA THR A 159 -0.66 9.68 7.34
C THR A 159 -0.75 9.06 5.96
N PHE A 160 -0.93 7.75 5.88
CA PHE A 160 -1.15 7.01 4.64
C PHE A 160 -2.14 5.86 4.89
N PHE A 161 -2.66 5.28 3.81
CA PHE A 161 -3.61 4.17 3.85
C PHE A 161 -3.11 3.01 3.02
N ILE A 162 -3.41 1.79 3.50
CA ILE A 162 -3.19 0.54 2.78
C ILE A 162 -4.53 -0.16 2.67
N GLU A 163 -4.89 -0.60 1.47
CA GLU A 163 -6.01 -1.49 1.21
C GLU A 163 -5.47 -2.88 0.86
N ILE A 164 -5.81 -3.87 1.67
CA ILE A 164 -5.37 -5.26 1.51
C ILE A 164 -6.59 -6.09 1.15
N ASP A 165 -6.47 -6.91 0.10
CA ASP A 165 -7.55 -7.81 -0.31
C ASP A 165 -8.08 -8.61 0.90
N LYS A 166 -9.41 -8.68 1.01
CA LYS A 166 -10.10 -9.31 2.17
C LYS A 166 -9.70 -10.75 2.44
N ASP A 167 -9.24 -11.46 1.41
CA ASP A 167 -8.89 -12.87 1.51
C ASP A 167 -7.44 -13.07 2.00
N VAL A 168 -6.60 -12.03 1.94
CA VAL A 168 -5.20 -12.08 2.39
C VAL A 168 -5.11 -12.01 3.93
N SER A 169 -4.27 -12.87 4.52
CA SER A 169 -4.08 -12.91 5.96
C SER A 169 -3.18 -11.77 6.44
N VAL A 170 -3.70 -10.86 7.28
CA VAL A 170 -2.90 -9.77 7.87
C VAL A 170 -2.44 -10.12 9.29
N ILE A 171 -1.13 -10.21 9.49
CA ILE A 171 -0.50 -10.54 10.79
C ILE A 171 0.37 -9.38 11.30
N ASN A 172 0.79 -9.47 12.56
CA ASN A 172 1.83 -8.58 13.07
C ASN A 172 3.20 -9.10 12.61
N LEU A 173 4.09 -8.23 12.16
CA LEU A 173 5.46 -8.64 11.84
C LEU A 173 6.19 -9.03 13.12
N VAL A 174 6.94 -10.14 13.08
CA VAL A 174 7.76 -10.63 14.18
C VAL A 174 9.19 -10.73 13.67
N HIS A 175 10.09 -9.98 14.28
CA HIS A 175 11.52 -9.91 13.93
C HIS A 175 12.36 -11.04 14.52
#